data_AF-A0A2H1I9W5-F1
#
_entry.id   AF-A0A2H1I9W5-F1
#
_cell.length_a   1.000
_cell.length_b   1.000
_cell.length_c   1.000
_cell.angle_alpha   90.00
_cell.angle_beta   90.00
_cell.angle_gamma   90.00
#
_symmetry.space_group_name_H-M   'P 1'
#
loop_
_entity.id
_entity.type
_entity.pdbx_description
1 polymer ?
#
loop_
_entity_poly.entity_id
_entity_poly.type
_entity_poly.pdbx_seq_one_letter_code
_entity_poly.pdbx_strand_id
1 'polypeptide(L)'
;MTSEHSTDRAEAAPNQPGSSNACTVDRATVTRLAGDVVRSEAFFELLAARVARRTESQATGNGAAAQAYLAEEIVPELAELGFDTTIHDNPESDEHPLLIASRLEDPTLPTVLLYGHGDVQFAHDS
;
A
#
# COMPACT_ATOMS: atom_id res chain seq x y z
N MET A 1 -54.93 54.49 -8.26
CA MET A 1 -53.77 55.42 -8.29
C MET A 1 -53.60 55.90 -6.87
N THR A 2 -52.64 55.47 -6.05
CA THR A 2 -51.18 55.31 -6.20
C THR A 2 -50.69 54.25 -5.19
N SER A 3 -49.95 53.21 -5.59
CA SER A 3 -48.46 53.07 -5.57
C SER A 3 -47.77 53.10 -4.18
N GLU A 4 -47.31 51.90 -3.77
CA GLU A 4 -45.95 51.51 -3.32
C GLU A 4 -45.31 52.01 -2.00
N HIS A 5 -45.04 51.06 -1.09
CA HIS A 5 -43.76 50.87 -0.37
C HIS A 5 -43.76 49.48 0.30
N SER A 6 -43.06 48.47 -0.23
CA SER A 6 -41.65 48.17 0.04
C SER A 6 -41.35 47.89 1.53
N THR A 7 -41.29 46.62 1.90
CA THR A 7 -40.06 46.02 2.47
C THR A 7 -40.18 44.50 2.43
N ASP A 8 -39.50 43.93 1.45
CA ASP A 8 -39.07 42.53 1.44
C ASP A 8 -37.85 42.43 2.36
N ARG A 9 -37.92 41.56 3.37
CA ARG A 9 -36.74 41.15 4.15
C ARG A 9 -36.89 39.67 4.46
N ALA A 10 -36.67 38.86 3.43
CA ALA A 10 -36.42 37.44 3.58
C ALA A 10 -35.22 37.23 4.53
N GLU A 11 -35.52 36.58 5.65
CA GLU A 11 -34.57 36.18 6.69
C GLU A 11 -33.68 35.08 6.13
N ALA A 12 -32.37 35.36 6.00
CA ALA A 12 -31.40 34.38 5.52
C ALA A 12 -31.23 33.26 6.57
N ALA A 13 -31.62 32.04 6.19
CA ALA A 13 -31.41 30.85 6.99
C ALA A 13 -29.90 30.65 7.24
N PRO A 14 -29.49 30.23 8.46
CA PRO A 14 -28.08 30.01 8.77
C PRO A 14 -27.54 28.84 7.94
N ASN A 15 -26.43 29.11 7.27
CA ASN A 15 -25.65 28.14 6.50
C ASN A 15 -25.18 27.03 7.45
N GLN A 16 -25.75 25.82 7.34
CA GLN A 16 -25.24 24.66 8.07
C GLN A 16 -23.92 24.23 7.43
N PRO A 17 -22.81 24.17 8.17
CA PRO A 17 -21.62 23.52 7.65
C PRO A 17 -21.94 22.04 7.48
N GLY A 18 -21.91 21.57 6.23
CA GLY A 18 -21.93 20.14 5.93
C GLY A 18 -20.74 19.50 6.61
N SER A 19 -20.99 18.88 7.78
CA SER A 19 -20.07 17.96 8.40
C SER A 19 -19.94 16.77 7.46
N SER A 20 -18.90 16.79 6.63
CA SER A 20 -18.38 15.56 6.03
C SER A 20 -17.96 14.67 7.19
N ASN A 21 -18.85 13.79 7.61
CA ASN A 21 -18.50 12.65 8.45
C ASN A 21 -17.63 11.74 7.59
N ALA A 22 -16.36 12.08 7.46
CA ALA A 22 -15.34 11.07 7.21
C ALA A 22 -15.46 10.09 8.38
N CYS A 23 -16.02 8.91 8.13
CA CYS A 23 -16.07 7.84 9.10
C CYS A 23 -14.62 7.43 9.36
N THR A 24 -14.01 8.03 10.38
CA THR A 24 -12.69 7.64 10.85
C THR A 24 -12.81 6.21 11.34
N VAL A 25 -12.33 5.26 10.54
CA VAL A 25 -12.24 3.86 10.93
C VAL A 25 -11.32 3.79 12.14
N ASP A 26 -11.82 3.31 13.28
CA ASP A 26 -11.00 3.22 14.48
C ASP A 26 -9.91 2.13 14.32
N ARG A 27 -8.85 2.25 15.14
CA ARG A 27 -7.72 1.33 15.12
C ARG A 27 -8.11 -0.13 15.32
N ALA A 28 -9.11 -0.42 16.15
CA ALA A 28 -9.53 -1.80 16.42
C ALA A 28 -10.19 -2.40 15.18
N THR A 29 -10.98 -1.62 14.46
CA THR A 29 -11.59 -1.99 13.20
C THR A 29 -10.54 -2.24 12.12
N VAL A 30 -9.56 -1.34 11.93
CA VAL A 30 -8.46 -1.55 10.97
C VAL A 30 -7.65 -2.81 11.30
N THR A 31 -7.30 -3.01 12.58
CA THR A 31 -6.54 -4.19 13.02
C THR A 31 -7.31 -5.49 12.74
N ARG A 32 -8.61 -5.51 13.03
CA ARG A 32 -9.45 -6.68 12.77
C ARG A 32 -9.54 -6.97 11.27
N LEU A 33 -9.81 -5.96 10.45
CA LEU A 33 -9.90 -6.11 8.98
C LEU A 33 -8.59 -6.62 8.39
N ALA A 34 -7.45 -6.09 8.81
CA ALA A 34 -6.15 -6.61 8.41
C ALA A 34 -5.98 -8.09 8.82
N GLY A 35 -6.41 -8.44 10.03
CA GLY A 35 -6.42 -9.82 10.51
C GLY A 35 -7.35 -10.75 9.72
N ASP A 36 -8.46 -10.26 9.19
CA ASP A 36 -9.38 -11.03 8.37
C ASP A 36 -8.75 -11.32 6.99
N VAL A 37 -8.00 -10.36 6.42
CA VAL A 37 -7.27 -10.55 5.14
C VAL A 37 -6.28 -11.70 5.22
N VAL A 38 -5.40 -11.74 6.23
CA VAL A 38 -4.39 -12.82 6.36
C VAL A 38 -5.00 -14.22 6.57
N ARG A 39 -6.29 -14.30 6.92
CA ARG A 39 -7.02 -15.57 7.08
C ARG A 39 -7.87 -15.93 5.85
N SER A 40 -7.94 -15.05 4.86
CA SER A 40 -8.76 -15.23 3.67
C SER A 40 -8.12 -16.22 2.70
N GLU A 41 -8.96 -16.90 1.92
CA GLU A 41 -8.50 -17.76 0.81
C GLU A 41 -7.72 -16.97 -0.23
N ALA A 42 -8.16 -15.74 -0.55
CA ALA A 42 -7.47 -14.85 -1.47
C ALA A 42 -6.02 -14.55 -1.04
N PHE A 43 -5.78 -14.35 0.26
CA PHE A 43 -4.42 -14.19 0.77
C PHE A 43 -3.60 -15.48 0.63
N PHE A 44 -4.21 -16.65 0.88
CA PHE A 44 -3.52 -17.93 0.69
C PHE A 44 -3.15 -18.17 -0.78
N GLU A 45 -4.04 -17.87 -1.72
CA GLU A 45 -3.77 -17.98 -3.16
C GLU A 45 -2.64 -17.04 -3.60
N LEU A 46 -2.71 -15.78 -3.15
CA LEU A 46 -1.67 -14.79 -3.38
C LEU A 46 -0.31 -15.26 -2.83
N LEU A 47 -0.29 -15.72 -1.58
CA LEU A 47 0.93 -16.20 -0.94
C LEU A 47 1.48 -17.45 -1.66
N ALA A 48 0.62 -18.38 -2.08
CA ALA A 48 1.04 -19.57 -2.81
C ALA A 48 1.70 -19.23 -4.15
N ALA A 49 1.14 -18.25 -4.90
CA ALA A 49 1.74 -17.77 -6.13
C ALA A 49 3.14 -17.17 -5.90
N ARG A 50 3.29 -16.37 -4.85
CA ARG A 50 4.56 -15.75 -4.46
C ARG A 50 5.61 -16.78 -4.02
N VAL A 51 5.22 -17.76 -3.20
CA VAL A 51 6.10 -18.84 -2.75
C VAL A 51 6.55 -19.74 -3.90
N ALA A 52 5.78 -19.85 -4.98
CA ALA A 52 6.15 -20.65 -6.15
C ALA A 52 7.26 -20.00 -7.01
N ARG A 53 7.61 -18.72 -6.78
CA ARG A 53 8.68 -18.02 -7.48
C ARG A 53 10.05 -18.56 -7.02
N ARG A 54 10.89 -18.95 -7.98
CA ARG A 54 12.22 -19.53 -7.75
C ARG A 54 13.26 -18.43 -7.53
N THR A 55 13.26 -17.87 -6.32
CA THR A 55 14.13 -16.76 -5.93
C THR A 55 15.24 -17.20 -4.98
N GLU A 56 15.72 -18.45 -5.08
CA GLU A 56 16.80 -18.96 -4.24
C GLU A 56 18.08 -18.11 -4.44
N SER A 57 18.59 -17.44 -3.41
CA SER A 57 19.74 -16.52 -3.52
C SER A 57 21.09 -17.21 -3.66
N GLN A 58 21.16 -18.50 -3.35
CA GLN A 58 22.37 -19.31 -3.50
C GLN A 58 22.52 -19.89 -4.91
N ALA A 59 21.46 -19.85 -5.73
CA ALA A 59 21.47 -20.42 -7.07
C ALA A 59 21.95 -19.38 -8.09
N THR A 60 22.92 -19.76 -8.92
CA THR A 60 23.39 -18.92 -10.02
C THR A 60 22.32 -18.79 -11.11
N GLY A 61 22.11 -17.58 -11.62
CA GLY A 61 21.17 -17.29 -12.70
C GLY A 61 19.75 -16.96 -12.25
N ASN A 62 19.49 -16.88 -10.94
CA ASN A 62 18.18 -16.54 -10.41
C ASN A 62 17.87 -15.03 -10.39
N GLY A 63 18.83 -14.18 -10.77
CA GLY A 63 18.64 -12.72 -10.79
C GLY A 63 17.42 -12.25 -11.61
N ALA A 64 17.14 -12.90 -12.74
CA ALA A 64 15.94 -12.58 -13.53
C ALA A 64 14.64 -12.95 -12.80
N ALA A 65 14.63 -14.05 -12.05
CA ALA A 65 13.48 -14.46 -11.25
C ALA A 65 13.28 -13.56 -10.02
N ALA A 66 14.37 -13.18 -9.35
CA ALA A 66 14.34 -12.20 -8.27
C ALA A 66 13.81 -10.85 -8.75
N GLN A 67 14.25 -10.40 -9.93
CA GLN A 67 13.75 -9.16 -10.51
C GLN A 67 12.27 -9.27 -10.92
N ALA A 68 11.87 -10.36 -11.56
CA ALA A 68 10.46 -10.59 -11.90
C ALA A 68 9.57 -10.61 -10.65
N TYR A 69 10.03 -11.20 -9.54
CA TYR A 69 9.28 -11.16 -8.28
C TYR A 69 9.05 -9.72 -7.79
N LEU A 70 10.09 -8.88 -7.76
CA LEU A 70 9.95 -7.49 -7.33
C LEU A 70 9.02 -6.71 -8.27
N ALA A 71 9.24 -6.81 -9.58
CA ALA A 71 8.54 -6.01 -10.58
C ALA A 71 7.09 -6.44 -10.81
N GLU A 72 6.79 -7.75 -10.76
CA GLU A 72 5.48 -8.29 -11.10
C GLU A 72 4.60 -8.52 -9.87
N GLU A 73 5.18 -8.83 -8.71
CA GLU A 73 4.41 -9.14 -7.50
C GLU A 73 4.38 -7.97 -6.51
N ILE A 74 5.53 -7.36 -6.22
CA ILE A 74 5.67 -6.41 -5.11
C ILE A 74 5.37 -4.96 -5.53
N VAL A 75 5.94 -4.50 -6.65
CA VAL A 75 5.73 -3.14 -7.17
C VAL A 75 4.25 -2.81 -7.35
N PRO A 76 3.41 -3.68 -7.96
CA PRO A 76 1.99 -3.35 -8.17
C PRO A 76 1.22 -3.17 -6.86
N GLU A 77 1.44 -4.02 -5.86
CA GLU A 77 0.77 -3.88 -4.55
C GLU A 77 1.16 -2.59 -3.83
N LEU A 78 2.44 -2.22 -3.87
CA LEU A 78 2.91 -0.98 -3.27
C LEU A 78 2.37 0.25 -4.01
N ALA A 79 2.25 0.19 -5.34
CA ALA A 79 1.64 1.24 -6.13
C ALA A 79 0.15 1.43 -5.81
N GLU A 80 -0.61 0.35 -5.61
CA GLU A 80 -2.01 0.42 -5.16
C GLU A 80 -2.15 1.07 -3.78
N LEU A 81 -1.15 0.90 -2.91
CA LEU A 81 -1.06 1.55 -1.60
C LEU A 81 -0.53 2.99 -1.65
N GLY A 82 -0.18 3.50 -2.85
CA GLY A 82 0.28 4.86 -3.07
C GLY A 82 1.76 5.10 -2.76
N PHE A 83 2.60 4.07 -2.85
CA PHE A 83 4.06 4.21 -2.74
C PHE A 83 4.70 4.50 -4.10
N ASP A 84 5.70 5.38 -4.09
CA ASP A 84 6.69 5.49 -5.16
C ASP A 84 7.74 4.40 -4.95
N THR A 85 8.02 3.62 -5.99
CA THR A 85 8.94 2.47 -5.91
C THR A 85 10.09 2.61 -6.90
N THR A 86 11.26 2.10 -6.52
CA THR A 86 12.42 1.96 -7.42
C THR A 86 13.13 0.66 -7.11
N ILE A 87 13.45 -0.09 -8.16
CA ILE A 87 14.29 -1.27 -8.07
C ILE A 87 15.72 -0.85 -8.44
N HIS A 88 16.66 -1.17 -7.57
CA HIS A 88 18.06 -0.82 -7.67
C HIS A 88 18.88 -2.08 -7.94
N ASP A 89 19.84 -1.96 -8.85
CA ASP A 89 20.91 -2.94 -8.99
C ASP A 89 21.73 -2.99 -7.70
N ASN A 90 22.14 -4.19 -7.31
CA ASN A 90 22.98 -4.37 -6.14
C ASN A 90 24.46 -4.35 -6.56
N PRO A 91 25.27 -3.40 -6.08
CA PRO A 91 26.66 -3.24 -6.50
C PRO A 91 27.57 -4.40 -6.09
N GLU A 92 27.16 -5.20 -5.10
CA GLU A 92 27.91 -6.36 -4.61
C GLU A 92 27.44 -7.67 -5.26
N SER A 93 26.27 -7.68 -5.89
CA SER A 93 25.71 -8.89 -6.49
C SER A 93 24.62 -8.60 -7.52
N ASP A 94 24.95 -8.77 -8.79
CA ASP A 94 24.04 -8.56 -9.93
C ASP A 94 22.75 -9.41 -9.86
N GLU A 95 22.76 -10.52 -9.13
CA GLU A 95 21.60 -11.42 -9.01
C GLU A 95 20.63 -11.06 -7.88
N HIS A 96 20.93 -10.05 -7.06
CA HIS A 96 20.16 -9.74 -5.84
C HIS A 96 19.70 -8.28 -5.81
N PRO A 97 18.75 -7.89 -6.68
CA PRO A 97 18.24 -6.51 -6.73
C PRO A 97 17.56 -6.09 -5.43
N LEU A 98 17.55 -4.79 -5.16
CA LEU A 98 16.88 -4.19 -4.00
C LEU A 98 15.69 -3.35 -4.43
N LEU A 99 14.55 -3.48 -3.74
CA LEU A 99 13.41 -2.59 -3.93
C LEU A 99 13.34 -1.60 -2.77
N ILE A 100 13.30 -0.32 -3.10
CA ILE A 100 13.02 0.77 -2.15
C ILE A 100 11.67 1.38 -2.52
N ALA A 101 10.80 1.51 -1.52
CA ALA A 101 9.49 2.12 -1.66
C ALA A 101 9.31 3.20 -0.59
N SER A 102 8.75 4.34 -0.99
CA SER A 102 8.47 5.44 -0.07
C SER A 102 7.10 6.04 -0.31
N ARG A 103 6.45 6.44 0.79
CA ARG A 103 5.20 7.18 0.78
C ARG A 103 5.24 8.24 1.88
N LEU A 104 5.02 9.49 1.51
CA LEU A 104 4.96 10.61 2.44
C LEU A 104 3.50 10.98 2.70
N GLU A 105 2.97 10.58 3.85
CA GLU A 105 1.62 10.97 4.26
C GLU A 105 1.60 12.37 4.88
N ASP A 106 2.56 12.68 5.77
CA ASP A 106 2.76 14.01 6.35
C ASP A 106 4.20 14.11 6.91
N PRO A 107 4.97 15.17 6.61
CA PRO A 107 6.36 15.33 7.07
C PRO A 107 6.51 15.55 8.59
N THR A 108 5.42 15.79 9.31
CA THR A 108 5.39 15.97 10.76
C THR A 108 5.12 14.67 11.52
N LEU A 109 4.71 13.61 10.83
CA LEU A 109 4.48 12.30 11.43
C LEU A 109 5.79 11.50 11.57
N PRO A 110 5.84 10.56 12.54
CA PRO A 110 6.97 9.63 12.64
C PRO A 110 7.11 8.77 11.37
N THR A 111 8.36 8.55 10.95
CA THR A 111 8.66 7.61 9.87
C THR A 111 8.47 6.17 10.35
N VAL A 112 7.80 5.36 9.53
CA VAL A 112 7.72 3.90 9.69
C VAL A 112 8.60 3.24 8.64
N LEU A 113 9.51 2.36 9.06
CA LEU A 113 10.32 1.53 8.17
C LEU A 113 9.79 0.10 8.17
N LEU A 114 9.45 -0.40 6.99
CA LEU A 114 9.12 -1.80 6.74
C LEU A 114 10.29 -2.45 6.01
N TYR A 115 10.60 -3.68 6.37
CA TYR A 115 11.71 -4.43 5.78
C TYR A 115 11.35 -5.90 5.61
N GLY A 116 11.80 -6.49 4.52
CA GLY A 116 11.66 -7.92 4.22
C GLY A 116 12.66 -8.35 3.16
N HIS A 117 12.79 -9.66 2.99
CA HIS A 117 13.54 -10.29 1.90
C HIS A 117 12.56 -10.98 0.95
N GLY A 118 12.82 -10.89 -0.36
CA GLY A 118 12.05 -11.55 -1.41
C GLY A 118 12.68 -12.85 -1.92
N ASP A 119 13.89 -13.15 -1.47
CA ASP A 119 14.61 -14.37 -1.80
C ASP A 119 14.39 -15.46 -0.74
N VAL A 120 14.75 -16.68 -1.12
CA VAL A 120 14.70 -17.86 -0.24
C VAL A 120 16.04 -18.58 -0.24
N GLN A 121 16.20 -19.53 0.67
CA GLN A 121 17.33 -20.46 0.69
C GLN A 121 16.89 -21.80 0.07
N PHE A 122 17.87 -22.65 -0.26
CA PHE A 122 17.56 -24.02 -0.65
C PHE A 122 16.80 -24.74 0.46
N ALA A 123 15.83 -25.58 0.06
CA ALA A 123 15.20 -26.50 0.98
C ALA A 123 16.26 -27.48 1.53
N HIS A 124 16.22 -27.76 2.83
CA HIS A 124 16.99 -28.86 3.37
C HIS A 124 16.30 -30.19 3.03
N ASP A 125 17.05 -31.10 2.42
CA ASP A 125 16.58 -32.48 2.27
C ASP A 125 16.40 -33.10 3.66
N SER A 126 15.27 -33.80 3.83
CA SER A 126 14.91 -34.54 5.05
C SER A 126 15.45 -35.97 5.00
#